data_AF-A0A7S2GZQ5-F1
#
_entry.id   AF-A0A7S2GZQ5-F1
#
_cell.length_a   1.000
_cell.length_b   1.000
_cell.length_c   1.000
_cell.angle_alpha   90.00
_cell.angle_beta   90.00
_cell.angle_gamma   90.00
#
_symmetry.space_group_name_H-M   'P 1'
#
loop_
_entity.id
_entity.type
_entity.pdbx_description
1 polymer ?
#
loop_
_entity_poly.entity_id
_entity_poly.type
_entity_poly.pdbx_seq_one_letter_code
_entity_poly.pdbx_strand_id
1 'polypeptide(L)'
;DLDDRPPPKAVDEPAKTTFLNGLIVKPDLAWRNKQLKVWGIITLFGAVLPPMCPKIGMANWLIMAGQLSRRGVPDSGESAGMFGGRNKTPGAPKALGLSVTVWVFAKIFAIWFTSSIPGLRMTNNGNLIELAIENTFLGFATAYMQTYKPV
;
A
#
# COMPACT_ATOMS: atom_id res chain seq x y z
N ASP A 1 49.33 -29.34 22.56
CA ASP A 1 48.28 -28.39 22.97
C ASP A 1 47.61 -27.78 21.76
N LEU A 2 46.60 -28.49 21.25
CA LEU A 2 45.64 -27.93 20.31
C LEU A 2 44.64 -27.13 21.15
N ASP A 3 44.52 -25.85 20.81
CA ASP A 3 43.71 -24.86 21.49
C ASP A 3 42.22 -25.14 21.29
N ASP A 4 41.63 -25.96 22.18
CA ASP A 4 40.20 -26.33 22.23
C ASP A 4 39.29 -25.19 22.73
N ARG A 5 39.56 -23.94 22.31
CA ARG A 5 38.66 -22.83 22.62
C ARG A 5 37.46 -22.88 21.66
N PRO A 6 36.21 -22.96 22.17
CA PRO A 6 35.03 -22.92 21.31
C PRO A 6 35.03 -21.62 20.49
N PRO A 7 34.56 -21.66 19.22
CA PRO A 7 34.54 -20.48 18.38
C PRO A 7 33.75 -19.37 19.09
N PRO A 8 34.21 -18.10 19.03
CA PRO A 8 33.50 -17.01 19.66
C PRO A 8 32.07 -16.99 19.14
N LYS A 9 31.10 -17.09 20.06
CA LYS A 9 29.67 -16.94 19.73
C LYS A 9 29.52 -15.67 18.91
N ALA A 10 28.94 -15.79 17.72
CA ALA A 10 28.58 -14.65 16.90
C ALA A 10 27.81 -13.69 17.82
N VAL A 11 28.36 -12.50 18.03
CA VAL A 11 27.67 -11.44 18.74
C VAL A 11 26.44 -11.16 17.90
N ASP A 12 25.26 -11.52 18.38
CA ASP A 12 24.01 -11.13 17.76
C ASP A 12 24.04 -9.60 17.69
N GLU A 13 24.35 -9.05 16.51
CA GLU A 13 24.27 -7.62 16.29
C GLU A 13 22.86 -7.21 16.72
N PRO A 14 22.70 -6.22 17.63
CA PRO A 14 21.38 -5.80 18.05
C PRO A 14 20.65 -5.36 16.78
N ALA A 15 19.69 -6.18 16.35
CA ALA A 15 18.98 -5.96 15.11
C ALA A 15 18.48 -4.52 15.16
N LYS A 16 19.06 -3.64 14.33
CA LYS A 16 18.65 -2.25 14.27
C LYS A 16 17.17 -2.29 13.90
N THR A 17 16.27 -2.14 14.85
CA THR A 17 14.83 -2.15 14.63
C THR A 17 14.45 -0.80 14.06
N THR A 18 14.93 -0.51 12.85
CA THR A 18 14.46 0.65 12.10
C THR A 18 13.01 0.38 11.73
N PHE A 19 12.14 1.37 11.89
CA PHE A 19 10.71 1.30 11.49
C PHE A 19 10.51 0.78 10.05
N LEU A 20 11.51 0.98 9.18
CA LEU A 20 11.52 0.56 7.79
C LEU A 20 11.91 -0.93 7.58
N ASN A 21 12.48 -1.60 8.57
CA ASN A 21 12.97 -2.97 8.43
C ASN A 21 11.81 -3.96 8.30
N GLY A 22 11.69 -4.54 7.11
CA GLY A 22 10.58 -5.42 6.73
C GLY A 22 9.32 -4.69 6.27
N LEU A 23 9.32 -3.35 6.26
CA LEU A 23 8.19 -2.55 5.75
C LEU A 23 8.18 -2.52 4.22
N ILE A 24 9.35 -2.39 3.58
CA ILE A 24 9.49 -2.40 2.12
C ILE A 24 9.99 -3.78 1.71
N VAL A 25 9.17 -4.49 0.93
CA VAL A 25 9.45 -5.84 0.44
C VAL A 25 9.22 -5.88 -1.06
N LYS A 26 10.12 -6.55 -1.78
CA LYS A 26 9.95 -6.76 -3.23
C LYS A 26 8.63 -7.53 -3.47
N PRO A 27 7.70 -7.00 -4.29
CA PRO A 27 6.48 -7.72 -4.62
C PRO A 27 6.79 -9.01 -5.37
N ASP A 28 6.09 -10.09 -5.01
CA ASP A 28 5.96 -11.23 -5.89
C ASP A 28 5.12 -10.86 -7.14
N LEU A 29 5.26 -11.63 -8.21
CA LEU A 29 4.59 -11.35 -9.48
C LEU A 29 3.05 -11.44 -9.37
N ALA A 30 2.53 -12.36 -8.55
CA ALA A 30 1.10 -12.56 -8.39
C ALA A 30 0.45 -11.38 -7.66
N TRP A 31 1.08 -10.90 -6.59
CA TRP A 31 0.69 -9.74 -5.81
C TRP A 31 0.76 -8.47 -6.64
N ARG A 32 1.86 -8.25 -7.38
CA ARG A 32 1.98 -7.11 -8.30
C ARG A 32 0.83 -7.10 -9.31
N ASN A 33 0.54 -8.25 -9.93
CA ASN A 33 -0.55 -8.37 -10.89
C ASN A 33 -1.93 -8.16 -10.23
N LYS A 34 -2.11 -8.61 -8.97
CA LYS A 34 -3.31 -8.33 -8.19
C LYS A 34 -3.50 -6.84 -7.95
N GLN A 35 -2.43 -6.12 -7.58
CA GLN A 35 -2.49 -4.68 -7.37
C GLN A 35 -2.79 -3.93 -8.66
N LEU A 36 -2.13 -4.27 -9.77
CA LEU A 36 -2.42 -3.70 -11.08
C LEU A 36 -3.90 -3.89 -11.47
N LYS A 37 -4.46 -5.08 -11.22
CA LYS A 37 -5.88 -5.33 -11.47
C LYS A 37 -6.80 -4.49 -10.58
N VAL A 38 -6.57 -4.46 -9.27
CA VAL A 38 -7.44 -3.72 -8.34
C VAL A 38 -7.41 -2.23 -8.66
N TRP A 39 -6.23 -1.63 -8.72
CA TRP A 39 -6.08 -0.19 -8.94
C TRP A 39 -6.46 0.20 -10.37
N GLY A 40 -6.19 -0.66 -11.36
CA GLY A 40 -6.65 -0.49 -12.73
C GLY A 40 -8.18 -0.50 -12.85
N ILE A 41 -8.87 -1.42 -12.16
CA ILE A 41 -10.34 -1.48 -12.13
C ILE A 41 -10.92 -0.23 -11.45
N ILE A 42 -10.33 0.23 -10.34
CA ILE A 42 -10.78 1.45 -9.66
C ILE A 42 -10.64 2.68 -10.58
N THR A 43 -9.51 2.80 -11.29
CA THR A 43 -9.31 3.87 -12.28
C THR A 43 -10.29 3.77 -13.44
N LEU A 44 -10.53 2.56 -13.97
CA LEU A 44 -11.48 2.32 -15.06
C LEU A 44 -12.90 2.67 -14.64
N PHE A 45 -13.29 2.33 -13.40
CA PHE A 45 -14.59 2.69 -12.86
C PHE A 45 -14.77 4.22 -12.77
N GLY A 46 -13.71 4.94 -12.40
CA GLY A 46 -13.70 6.41 -12.48
C GLY A 46 -13.84 6.94 -13.91
N ALA A 47 -13.27 6.25 -14.90
CA ALA A 47 -13.40 6.66 -16.31
C ALA A 47 -14.82 6.48 -16.84
N VAL A 48 -15.52 5.42 -16.42
CA VAL A 48 -16.93 5.17 -16.79
C VAL A 48 -17.87 6.14 -16.07
N LEU A 49 -17.55 6.51 -14.82
CA LEU A 49 -18.35 7.40 -13.98
C LEU A 49 -17.53 8.60 -13.48
N PRO A 50 -17.21 9.59 -14.34
CA PRO A 50 -16.42 10.75 -13.95
C PRO A 50 -16.92 11.52 -12.71
N PRO A 51 -18.25 11.68 -12.47
CA PRO A 51 -18.75 12.33 -11.26
C PRO A 51 -18.40 11.58 -9.96
N MET A 52 -18.05 10.30 -10.04
CA MET A 52 -17.67 9.48 -8.90
C MET A 52 -16.18 9.58 -8.56
N CYS A 53 -15.33 10.08 -9.45
CA CYS A 53 -13.87 10.18 -9.24
C CYS A 53 -13.49 10.86 -7.92
N PRO A 54 -14.07 12.02 -7.53
CA PRO A 54 -13.73 12.67 -6.26
C PRO A 54 -14.08 11.82 -5.04
N LYS A 55 -15.21 11.10 -5.10
CA LYS A 55 -15.69 10.23 -4.01
C LYS A 55 -14.82 8.99 -3.86
N ILE A 56 -14.45 8.38 -4.99
CA ILE A 56 -13.56 7.22 -5.03
C ILE A 56 -12.17 7.62 -4.51
N GLY A 57 -11.61 8.72 -5.00
CA GLY A 57 -10.33 9.24 -4.53
C GLY A 57 -10.31 9.50 -3.02
N MET A 58 -11.43 9.95 -2.45
CA MET A 58 -11.56 10.15 -1.00
C MET A 58 -11.60 8.84 -0.19
N ALA A 59 -12.06 7.74 -0.79
CA ALA A 59 -12.22 6.45 -0.11
C ALA A 59 -11.07 5.46 -0.37
N ASN A 60 -10.21 5.72 -1.35
CA ASN A 60 -9.19 4.76 -1.80
C ASN A 60 -8.13 4.41 -0.74
N TRP A 61 -7.88 5.29 0.22
CA TRP A 61 -6.97 4.98 1.34
C TRP A 61 -7.50 3.82 2.20
N LEU A 62 -8.82 3.67 2.34
CA LEU A 62 -9.42 2.54 3.06
C LEU A 62 -9.17 1.21 2.34
N ILE A 63 -9.22 1.23 1.00
CA ILE A 63 -8.92 0.05 0.17
C ILE A 63 -7.46 -0.35 0.37
N MET A 64 -6.54 0.62 0.35
CA MET A 64 -5.13 0.39 0.65
C MET A 64 -4.93 -0.15 2.08
N ALA A 65 -5.58 0.45 3.08
CA ALA A 65 -5.49 -0.02 4.47
C ALA A 65 -5.92 -1.48 4.61
N GLY A 66 -7.04 -1.84 3.97
CA GLY A 66 -7.55 -3.22 3.96
C GLY A 66 -6.59 -4.20 3.31
N GLN A 67 -5.96 -3.82 2.20
CA GLN A 67 -4.98 -4.67 1.52
C GLN A 67 -3.66 -4.80 2.30
N LEU A 68 -3.15 -3.71 2.86
CA LEU A 68 -1.92 -3.71 3.63
C LEU A 68 -2.06 -4.50 4.93
N SER A 69 -3.16 -4.31 5.65
CA SER A 69 -3.39 -4.98 6.94
C SER A 69 -3.34 -6.51 6.84
N ARG A 70 -3.68 -7.07 5.68
CA ARG A 70 -3.69 -8.51 5.42
C ARG A 70 -2.41 -9.03 4.78
N ARG A 71 -1.54 -8.15 4.30
CA ARG A 71 -0.33 -8.58 3.59
C ARG A 71 0.67 -9.19 4.56
N GLY A 72 1.05 -10.44 4.30
CA GLY A 72 2.01 -11.19 5.10
C GLY A 72 1.41 -11.95 6.28
N VAL A 73 0.11 -11.76 6.56
CA VAL A 73 -0.59 -12.52 7.60
C VAL A 73 -0.86 -13.93 7.04
N PRO A 74 -0.42 -15.01 7.72
CA PRO A 74 -0.76 -16.37 7.28
C PRO A 74 -2.28 -16.55 7.30
N ASP A 75 -2.82 -17.14 6.23
CA ASP A 75 -4.26 -17.41 6.10
C ASP A 75 -4.70 -18.37 7.22
N SER A 76 -5.19 -17.82 8.33
CA SER A 76 -5.85 -18.61 9.37
C SER A 76 -7.26 -18.93 8.91
N GLY A 77 -7.41 -19.76 7.87
CA GLY A 77 -8.58 -20.57 7.52
C GLY A 77 -9.95 -19.88 7.28
N GLU A 78 -10.16 -18.62 7.62
CA GLU A 78 -11.47 -17.99 7.64
C GLU A 78 -11.50 -16.71 6.80
N SER A 79 -12.04 -16.86 5.59
CA SER A 79 -12.59 -15.77 4.77
C SER A 79 -11.60 -14.68 4.34
N ALA A 80 -10.71 -14.99 3.38
CA ALA A 80 -9.87 -14.02 2.69
C ALA A 80 -10.65 -13.10 1.68
N GLY A 81 -11.86 -12.64 2.03
CA GLY A 81 -12.62 -11.66 1.26
C GLY A 81 -12.24 -10.23 1.66
N MET A 82 -12.44 -9.22 0.79
CA MET A 82 -12.19 -7.79 1.09
C MET A 82 -12.82 -7.31 2.41
N PHE A 83 -13.86 -8.00 2.89
CA PHE A 83 -14.59 -7.76 4.15
C PHE A 83 -14.48 -8.90 5.18
N GLY A 84 -13.54 -9.83 5.01
CA GLY A 84 -13.28 -10.92 5.94
C GLY A 84 -12.81 -10.43 7.30
N GLY A 85 -13.55 -10.84 8.33
CA GLY A 85 -13.13 -10.93 9.72
C GLY A 85 -12.80 -9.61 10.42
N ARG A 86 -13.75 -9.12 11.22
CA ARG A 86 -13.58 -8.09 12.26
C ARG A 86 -12.69 -8.56 13.44
N ASN A 87 -11.88 -9.59 13.24
CA ASN A 87 -10.88 -10.06 14.19
C ASN A 87 -9.59 -9.30 13.89
N LYS A 88 -9.30 -8.30 14.73
CA LYS A 88 -8.14 -7.40 14.72
C LYS A 88 -6.95 -7.97 13.93
N THR A 89 -6.88 -7.67 12.64
CA THR A 89 -5.76 -8.11 11.81
C THR A 89 -4.47 -7.55 12.41
N PRO A 90 -3.45 -8.38 12.68
CA PRO A 90 -2.19 -7.90 13.25
C PRO A 90 -1.60 -6.80 12.36
N GLY A 91 -1.49 -5.57 12.90
CA GLY A 91 -0.96 -4.42 12.15
C GLY A 91 -2.00 -3.48 11.51
N ALA A 92 -3.31 -3.66 11.75
CA ALA A 92 -4.35 -2.77 11.22
C ALA A 92 -4.14 -1.26 11.54
N PRO A 93 -3.73 -0.83 12.76
CA PRO A 93 -3.44 0.58 13.02
C PRO A 93 -2.27 1.13 12.20
N LYS A 94 -1.22 0.31 11.99
CA LYS A 94 -0.06 0.69 11.17
C LYS A 94 -0.44 0.79 9.69
N ALA A 95 -1.26 -0.14 9.20
CA ALA A 95 -1.79 -0.10 7.83
C ALA A 95 -2.65 1.14 7.59
N LEU A 96 -3.52 1.50 8.53
CA LEU A 96 -4.32 2.72 8.47
C LEU A 96 -3.43 3.97 8.43
N GLY A 97 -2.50 4.13 9.37
CA GLY A 97 -1.60 5.28 9.40
C GLY A 97 -0.79 5.42 8.10
N LEU A 98 -0.22 4.32 7.61
CA LEU A 98 0.57 4.31 6.36
C LEU A 98 -0.31 4.63 5.14
N SER A 99 -1.52 4.08 5.09
CA SER A 99 -2.46 4.35 4.00
C SER A 99 -2.89 5.80 3.94
N VAL A 100 -3.16 6.44 5.09
CA VAL A 100 -3.52 7.85 5.16
C VAL A 100 -2.33 8.71 4.75
N THR A 101 -1.12 8.42 5.23
CA THR A 101 0.09 9.17 4.86
C THR A 101 0.36 9.12 3.36
N VAL A 102 0.34 7.92 2.76
CA VAL A 102 0.55 7.75 1.31
C VAL A 102 -0.57 8.42 0.53
N TRP A 103 -1.81 8.32 0.99
CA TRP A 103 -2.95 8.97 0.34
C TRP A 103 -2.85 10.50 0.37
N VAL A 104 -2.54 11.11 1.53
CA VAL A 104 -2.36 12.56 1.64
C VAL A 104 -1.25 13.03 0.70
N PHE A 105 -0.10 12.31 0.68
CA PHE A 105 0.98 12.62 -0.23
C PHE A 105 0.55 12.52 -1.69
N ALA A 106 -0.09 11.42 -2.08
CA ALA A 106 -0.59 11.20 -3.44
C ALA A 106 -1.61 12.26 -3.85
N LYS A 107 -2.49 12.68 -2.93
CA LYS A 107 -3.51 13.70 -3.15
C LYS A 107 -2.90 15.07 -3.39
N ILE A 108 -1.96 15.48 -2.54
CA ILE A 108 -1.23 16.75 -2.70
C ILE A 108 -0.46 16.73 -4.02
N PHE A 109 0.23 15.63 -4.32
CA PHE A 109 0.98 15.50 -5.56
C PHE A 109 0.07 15.54 -6.81
N ALA A 110 -1.07 14.86 -6.79
CA ALA A 110 -2.03 14.86 -7.89
C ALA A 110 -2.61 16.27 -8.14
N ILE A 111 -3.00 16.97 -7.09
CA ILE A 111 -3.50 18.36 -7.19
C ILE A 111 -2.40 19.30 -7.70
N TRP A 112 -1.19 19.17 -7.17
CA TRP A 112 -0.04 19.95 -7.61
C TRP A 112 0.25 19.70 -9.09
N PHE A 113 0.40 18.44 -9.51
CA PHE A 113 0.71 18.05 -10.88
C PHE A 113 -0.34 18.56 -11.89
N THR A 114 -1.62 18.37 -11.59
CA THR A 114 -2.70 18.82 -12.47
C THR A 114 -2.88 20.33 -12.50
N SER A 115 -2.50 21.03 -11.43
CA SER A 115 -2.51 22.50 -11.38
C SER A 115 -1.27 23.12 -12.05
N SER A 116 -0.15 22.40 -12.11
CA SER A 116 1.07 22.84 -12.80
C SER A 116 0.96 22.79 -14.32
N ILE A 117 0.04 22.00 -14.88
CA ILE A 117 -0.18 21.90 -16.33
C ILE A 117 -1.41 22.75 -16.71
N PRO A 118 -1.23 23.87 -17.44
CA PRO A 118 -2.34 24.70 -17.87
C PRO A 118 -3.38 23.91 -18.66
N GLY A 119 -4.66 24.10 -18.31
CA GLY A 119 -5.79 23.47 -18.99
C GLY A 119 -6.13 22.05 -18.55
N LEU A 120 -5.23 21.32 -17.87
CA LEU A 120 -5.46 19.93 -17.48
C LEU A 120 -6.63 19.80 -16.49
N ARG A 121 -6.65 20.67 -15.49
CA ARG A 121 -7.68 20.72 -14.44
C ARG A 121 -9.03 21.24 -14.92
N MET A 122 -9.04 22.04 -16.00
CA MET A 122 -10.27 22.57 -16.61
C MET A 122 -10.89 21.62 -17.63
N THR A 123 -10.20 20.53 -18.00
CA THR A 123 -10.79 19.51 -18.87
C THR A 123 -11.84 18.69 -18.13
N ASN A 124 -12.81 18.14 -18.87
CA ASN A 124 -13.82 17.21 -18.34
C ASN A 124 -13.21 15.96 -17.66
N ASN A 125 -11.92 15.70 -17.89
CA ASN A 125 -11.19 14.54 -17.37
C ASN A 125 -10.22 14.89 -16.22
N GLY A 126 -10.16 16.13 -15.74
CA GLY A 126 -9.22 16.54 -14.68
C GLY A 126 -9.31 15.65 -13.43
N ASN A 127 -10.53 15.38 -12.96
CA ASN A 127 -10.78 14.49 -11.82
C ASN A 127 -10.37 13.03 -12.07
N LEU A 128 -10.45 12.56 -13.31
CA LEU A 128 -10.01 11.22 -13.68
C LEU A 128 -8.49 11.12 -13.67
N ILE A 129 -7.79 12.16 -14.12
CA ILE A 129 -6.33 12.21 -14.10
C ILE A 129 -5.82 12.26 -12.66
N GLU A 130 -6.43 13.08 -11.81
CA GLU A 130 -6.11 13.11 -10.37
C GLU A 130 -6.28 11.71 -9.74
N LEU A 131 -7.41 11.05 -10.01
CA LEU A 131 -7.69 9.71 -9.53
C LEU A 131 -6.67 8.67 -10.05
N ALA A 132 -6.28 8.76 -11.32
CA ALA A 132 -5.31 7.84 -11.92
C ALA A 132 -3.91 7.99 -11.28
N ILE A 133 -3.49 9.23 -10.99
CA ILE A 133 -2.23 9.50 -10.29
C ILE A 133 -2.31 8.95 -8.86
N GLU A 134 -3.39 9.24 -8.13
CA GLU A 134 -3.62 8.71 -6.78
C GLU A 134 -3.53 7.17 -6.76
N ASN A 135 -4.26 6.50 -7.65
CA ASN A 135 -4.27 5.04 -7.75
C ASN A 135 -2.91 4.46 -8.13
N THR A 136 -2.09 5.20 -8.88
CA THR A 136 -0.73 4.77 -9.22
C THR A 136 0.16 4.77 -7.97
N PHE A 137 0.12 5.82 -7.14
CA PHE A 137 0.87 5.88 -5.89
C PHE A 137 0.39 4.83 -4.89
N LEU A 138 -0.92 4.70 -4.71
CA LEU A 138 -1.50 3.70 -3.80
C LEU A 138 -1.23 2.27 -4.29
N GLY A 139 -1.29 2.03 -5.59
CA GLY A 139 -0.93 0.75 -6.21
C GLY A 139 0.54 0.39 -6.05
N PHE A 140 1.44 1.37 -6.22
CA PHE A 140 2.85 1.17 -5.95
C PHE A 140 3.10 0.91 -4.46
N ALA A 141 2.54 1.72 -3.57
CA ALA A 141 2.70 1.54 -2.13
C ALA A 141 2.16 0.18 -1.65
N THR A 142 0.96 -0.23 -2.09
CA THR A 142 0.41 -1.55 -1.78
C THR A 142 1.21 -2.70 -2.38
N ALA A 143 1.90 -2.50 -3.50
CA ALA A 143 2.78 -3.51 -4.09
C ALA A 143 4.09 -3.67 -3.31
N TYR A 144 4.65 -2.62 -2.72
CA TYR A 144 5.96 -2.68 -2.05
C TYR A 144 5.91 -2.65 -0.52
N MET A 145 4.83 -2.19 0.09
CA MET A 145 4.72 -2.08 1.55
C MET A 145 4.04 -3.29 2.19
N GLN A 146 4.55 -3.74 3.33
CA GLN A 146 4.05 -4.87 4.10
C GLN A 146 4.05 -4.53 5.59
N THR A 147 2.89 -4.58 6.24
CA THR A 147 2.74 -4.16 7.65
C THR A 147 2.97 -5.28 8.66
N TYR A 148 3.02 -6.53 8.20
CA TYR A 148 3.30 -7.70 9.03
C TYR A 148 4.54 -8.42 8.52
N LYS A 149 5.55 -8.57 9.38
CA LYS A 149 6.73 -9.38 9.09
C LYS A 149 6.44 -10.81 9.58
N PRO A 150 6.35 -11.83 8.71
CA PRO A 150 6.37 -13.21 9.18
C PRO A 150 7.71 -13.43 9.89
N VAL A 151 7.64 -13.84 11.15
CA VAL A 151 8.81 -14.23 11.95
C VAL A 151 9.25 -15.62 11.53
#